data_AF-A0A2E1RIS6-F1
#
_entry.id   AF-A0A2E1RIS6-F1
#
_cell.length_a   1.000
_cell.length_b   1.000
_cell.length_c   1.000
_cell.angle_alpha   90.00
_cell.angle_beta   90.00
_cell.angle_gamma   90.00
#
_symmetry.space_group_name_H-M   'P 1'
#
loop_
_entity.id
_entity.type
_entity.pdbx_description
1 polymer ?
#
loop_
_entity_poly.entity_id
_entity_poly.type
_entity_poly.pdbx_seq_one_letter_code
_entity_poly.pdbx_strand_id
1 'polypeptide(L)'
;MELNEKLIIEIKKNSIYRLEENLRMVLICIDKITEKDLWNKPSKKGVALGNQIIHVVGNMTQYLISSLGEKKFNRERDNEFKIDKRMTKSSLINMLSNTIQESKKTITKLS
;
A
#
# COMPACT_ATOMS: atom_id res chain seq x y z
N MET A 1 25.32 -3.64 21.89
CA MET A 1 24.57 -3.05 20.77
C MET A 1 24.60 -1.55 20.94
N GLU A 2 25.27 -0.86 20.01
CA GLU A 2 25.41 0.60 19.98
C GLU A 2 24.04 1.28 19.87
N LEU A 3 23.94 2.55 20.26
CA LEU A 3 22.68 3.31 20.18
C LEU A 3 22.09 3.32 18.76
N ASN A 4 22.95 3.42 17.74
CA ASN A 4 22.55 3.43 16.35
C ASN A 4 21.91 2.10 15.92
N GLU A 5 22.50 0.97 16.32
CA GLU A 5 21.95 -0.36 16.05
C GLU A 5 20.58 -0.56 16.71
N LYS A 6 20.41 -0.08 17.95
CA LYS A 6 19.12 -0.06 18.65
C LYS A 6 18.08 0.77 17.91
N LEU A 7 18.46 1.96 17.46
CA LEU A 7 17.55 2.87 16.75
C LEU A 7 17.12 2.29 15.41
N ILE A 8 18.05 1.70 14.64
CA ILE A 8 17.75 1.05 13.37
C ILE A 8 16.73 -0.09 13.57
N ILE A 9 16.93 -0.94 14.58
CA ILE A 9 16.00 -2.02 14.89
C ILE A 9 14.61 -1.47 15.24
N GLU A 10 14.55 -0.41 16.05
CA GLU A 10 13.30 0.18 16.48
C GLU A 10 12.54 0.85 15.34
N ILE A 11 13.23 1.56 14.44
CA ILE A 11 12.64 2.16 13.24
C ILE A 11 12.07 1.08 12.32
N LYS A 12 12.82 -0.01 12.07
CA LYS A 12 12.35 -1.12 11.22
C LYS A 12 11.09 -1.76 11.82
N LYS A 13 11.11 -2.06 13.12
CA LYS A 13 9.96 -2.63 13.85
C LYS A 13 8.73 -1.73 13.78
N ASN A 14 8.86 -0.45 14.10
CA ASN A 14 7.72 0.48 14.09
C ASN A 14 7.18 0.73 12.68
N SER A 15 8.06 0.79 11.68
CA SER A 15 7.63 0.91 10.27
C SER A 15 6.80 -0.29 9.83
N ILE A 16 7.27 -1.51 10.15
CA ILE A 16 6.54 -2.75 9.83
C ILE A 16 5.21 -2.81 10.60
N TYR A 17 5.23 -2.55 11.90
CA TYR A 17 4.02 -2.51 12.73
C TYR A 17 2.98 -1.56 12.14
N ARG A 18 3.40 -0.37 11.71
CA ARG A 18 2.49 0.62 11.13
C ARG A 18 1.91 0.18 9.78
N LEU A 19 2.67 -0.52 8.95
CA LEU A 19 2.13 -1.10 7.71
C LEU A 19 1.04 -2.15 8.00
N GLU A 20 1.27 -3.01 8.99
CA GLU A 20 0.31 -4.05 9.39
C GLU A 20 -0.94 -3.47 10.03
N GLU A 21 -0.78 -2.47 10.90
CA GLU A 21 -1.88 -1.73 11.51
C GLU A 21 -2.77 -1.08 10.43
N ASN A 22 -2.16 -0.39 9.46
CA ASN A 22 -2.91 0.25 8.39
C ASN A 22 -3.64 -0.77 7.51
N LEU A 23 -3.02 -1.91 7.20
CA LEU A 23 -3.71 -2.98 6.47
C LEU A 23 -4.96 -3.45 7.23
N ARG A 24 -4.83 -3.70 8.53
CA ARG A 24 -5.96 -4.11 9.38
C ARG A 24 -7.08 -3.06 9.35
N MET A 25 -6.75 -1.77 9.44
CA MET A 25 -7.73 -0.70 9.37
C MET A 25 -8.42 -0.63 8.00
N VAL A 26 -7.67 -0.78 6.91
CA VAL A 26 -8.23 -0.83 5.55
C VAL A 26 -9.20 -2.00 5.39
N LEU A 27 -8.86 -3.18 5.91
CA LEU A 27 -9.75 -4.36 5.86
C LEU A 27 -11.07 -4.10 6.59
N ILE A 28 -11.03 -3.51 7.79
CA ILE A 28 -12.24 -3.14 8.55
C ILE A 28 -13.12 -2.17 7.77
N CYS A 29 -12.52 -1.18 7.09
CA CYS A 29 -13.26 -0.20 6.30
C CYS A 29 -13.87 -0.80 5.04
N ILE A 30 -13.12 -1.64 4.31
CA ILE A 30 -13.57 -2.26 3.05
C ILE A 30 -14.71 -3.26 3.29
N ASP A 31 -14.74 -3.91 4.45
CA ASP A 31 -15.83 -4.81 4.83
C ASP A 31 -17.18 -4.08 4.94
N LYS A 32 -17.16 -2.79 5.31
CA LYS A 32 -18.36 -1.96 5.51
C LYS A 32 -18.96 -1.36 4.23
N ILE A 33 -18.36 -1.60 3.06
CA ILE A 33 -18.81 -1.02 1.78
C ILE A 33 -19.16 -2.10 0.75
N THR A 34 -20.02 -1.75 -0.21
CA THR A 34 -20.32 -2.65 -1.33
C THR A 34 -19.26 -2.56 -2.43
N GLU A 35 -19.23 -3.53 -3.35
CA GLU A 35 -18.40 -3.46 -4.56
C GLU A 35 -18.71 -2.22 -5.42
N LYS A 36 -19.95 -1.74 -5.40
CA LYS A 36 -20.37 -0.54 -6.11
C LYS A 36 -19.73 0.71 -5.48
N ASP A 37 -19.74 0.80 -4.15
CA ASP A 37 -19.22 1.95 -3.41
C ASP A 37 -17.72 2.13 -3.62
N LEU A 38 -16.98 1.03 -3.80
CA LEU A 38 -15.55 1.04 -4.09
C LEU A 38 -15.17 1.93 -5.29
N TRP A 39 -16.02 1.93 -6.33
CA TRP A 39 -15.78 2.64 -7.59
C TRP A 39 -16.59 3.94 -7.72
N ASN A 40 -17.38 4.28 -6.71
CA ASN A 40 -18.10 5.55 -6.68
C ASN A 40 -17.14 6.68 -6.31
N LYS A 41 -17.25 7.81 -7.03
CA LYS A 41 -16.54 9.03 -6.66
C LYS A 41 -17.36 9.77 -5.59
N PRO A 42 -16.75 10.23 -4.50
CA PRO A 42 -17.46 10.98 -3.46
C PRO A 42 -17.90 12.38 -3.91
N SER A 43 -17.30 12.91 -4.99
CA SER A 43 -17.68 14.18 -5.61
C SER A 43 -17.18 14.25 -7.07
N LYS A 44 -17.57 15.28 -7.82
CA LYS A 44 -17.13 15.48 -9.22
C LYS A 44 -15.60 15.54 -9.39
N LYS A 45 -14.89 16.09 -8.39
CA LYS A 45 -13.42 16.15 -8.34
C LYS A 45 -12.80 15.05 -7.46
N GLY A 46 -13.62 14.17 -6.91
CA GLY A 46 -13.19 13.10 -6.00
C GLY A 46 -12.54 11.92 -6.72
N VAL A 47 -11.74 11.18 -5.96
CA VAL A 47 -11.10 9.93 -6.38
C VAL A 47 -11.85 8.77 -5.73
N ALA A 48 -12.19 7.75 -6.51
CA ALA A 48 -12.85 6.56 -5.98
C ALA A 48 -11.92 5.79 -5.03
N LEU A 49 -12.48 5.06 -4.07
CA LEU A 49 -11.70 4.31 -3.08
C LEU A 49 -10.80 3.26 -3.74
N GLY A 50 -11.29 2.58 -4.78
CA GLY A 50 -10.48 1.63 -5.54
C GLY A 50 -9.23 2.26 -6.16
N ASN A 51 -9.34 3.48 -6.71
CA ASN A 51 -8.21 4.23 -7.24
C ASN A 51 -7.23 4.66 -6.13
N GLN A 52 -7.71 5.00 -4.94
CA GLN A 52 -6.83 5.33 -3.82
C GLN A 52 -5.99 4.12 -3.38
N ILE A 53 -6.59 2.92 -3.33
CA ILE A 53 -5.85 1.69 -3.00
C ILE A 53 -4.79 1.39 -4.05
N ILE A 54 -5.14 1.46 -5.35
CA ILE A 54 -4.19 1.28 -6.45
C ILE A 54 -3.05 2.30 -6.35
N HIS A 55 -3.38 3.56 -6.06
CA HIS A 55 -2.38 4.61 -5.89
C HIS A 55 -1.42 4.34 -4.72
N VAL A 56 -1.94 3.87 -3.58
CA VAL A 56 -1.13 3.49 -2.42
C VAL A 56 -0.21 2.31 -2.77
N VAL A 57 -0.72 1.30 -3.47
CA VAL A 57 0.08 0.18 -3.99
C VAL A 57 1.23 0.68 -4.86
N GLY A 58 0.96 1.55 -5.82
CA GLY A 58 2.00 2.13 -6.68
C GLY A 58 3.01 2.99 -5.91
N ASN A 59 2.54 3.78 -4.93
CA ASN A 59 3.37 4.60 -4.07
C ASN A 59 4.34 3.75 -3.22
N MET A 60 3.80 2.75 -2.51
CA MET A 60 4.62 1.83 -1.71
C MET A 60 5.60 1.03 -2.58
N THR A 61 5.16 0.57 -3.75
CA THR A 61 6.03 -0.15 -4.68
C THR A 61 7.20 0.73 -5.14
N GLN A 62 6.93 1.99 -5.47
CA GLN A 62 7.99 2.93 -5.85
C GLN A 62 8.98 3.19 -4.72
N TYR A 63 8.51 3.57 -3.53
CA TYR A 63 9.41 4.03 -2.48
C TYR A 63 9.97 2.89 -1.63
N LEU A 64 9.13 1.98 -1.15
CA LEU A 64 9.54 0.95 -0.18
C LEU A 64 10.15 -0.29 -0.85
N ILE A 65 9.70 -0.64 -2.06
CA ILE A 65 10.18 -1.84 -2.76
C ILE A 65 11.27 -1.47 -3.77
N SER A 66 11.02 -0.46 -4.61
CA SER A 66 11.94 -0.08 -5.68
C SER A 66 13.08 0.81 -5.17
N SER A 67 12.80 1.95 -4.55
CA SER A 67 13.86 2.85 -4.09
C SER A 67 14.71 2.24 -2.97
N LEU A 68 14.08 1.75 -1.88
CA LEU A 68 14.83 1.15 -0.77
C LEU A 68 15.41 -0.24 -1.10
N GLY A 69 14.78 -0.98 -2.03
CA GLY A 69 15.24 -2.30 -2.43
C GLY A 69 16.14 -2.29 -3.68
N GLU A 70 16.48 -1.11 -4.18
CA GLU A 70 17.31 -0.89 -5.38
C GLU A 70 16.81 -1.66 -6.63
N LYS A 71 15.49 -1.80 -6.76
CA LYS A 71 14.85 -2.45 -7.91
C LYS A 71 14.32 -1.42 -8.90
N LYS A 72 14.29 -1.74 -10.18
CA LYS A 72 13.60 -0.92 -11.18
C LYS A 72 12.09 -1.09 -11.05
N PHE A 73 11.35 0.01 -11.13
CA PHE A 73 9.90 0.03 -11.23
C PHE A 73 9.49 1.18 -12.16
N ASN A 74 8.86 0.85 -13.29
CA ASN A 74 8.31 1.85 -14.20
C ASN A 74 6.87 2.15 -13.80
N ARG A 75 6.68 3.22 -13.03
CA ARG A 75 5.37 3.58 -12.49
C ARG A 75 4.53 4.35 -13.50
N GLU A 76 3.40 3.77 -13.89
CA GLU A 76 2.39 4.43 -14.74
C GLU A 76 1.34 5.14 -13.89
N ARG A 77 1.73 6.25 -13.26
CA ARG A 77 0.89 6.95 -12.27
C ARG A 77 -0.50 7.33 -12.78
N ASP A 78 -0.59 7.80 -14.02
CA ASP A 78 -1.88 8.23 -14.60
C ASP A 78 -2.87 7.07 -14.74
N ASN A 79 -2.36 5.84 -14.94
CA ASN A 79 -3.18 4.64 -15.04
C ASN A 79 -3.81 4.25 -13.70
N GLU A 80 -3.21 4.63 -12.56
CA GLU A 80 -3.74 4.36 -11.21
C GLU A 80 -5.10 5.03 -10.95
N PHE A 81 -5.41 6.10 -11.71
CA PHE A 81 -6.65 6.89 -11.57
C PHE A 81 -7.71 6.58 -12.62
N LYS A 82 -7.45 5.61 -13.52
CA LYS A 82 -8.47 5.09 -14.43
C LYS A 82 -9.42 4.19 -13.64
N ILE A 83 -10.72 4.39 -13.79
CA ILE A 83 -11.71 3.55 -13.11
C ILE A 83 -11.78 2.21 -13.84
N ASP A 84 -11.49 1.11 -13.14
CA ASP A 84 -11.73 -0.25 -13.63
C ASP A 84 -12.75 -0.96 -12.74
N LYS A 85 -14.02 -0.93 -13.13
CA LYS A 85 -15.13 -1.54 -12.38
C LYS A 85 -15.09 -3.07 -12.33
N ARG A 86 -14.16 -3.72 -13.05
CA ARG A 86 -14.01 -5.18 -13.05
C ARG A 86 -13.19 -5.67 -11.85
N MET A 87 -12.42 -4.79 -11.23
CA MET A 87 -11.63 -5.11 -10.04
C MET A 87 -12.52 -5.17 -8.80
N THR A 88 -12.43 -6.27 -8.07
CA THR A 88 -13.21 -6.53 -6.85
C THR A 88 -12.47 -6.05 -5.60
N LYS A 89 -13.19 -5.87 -4.48
CA LYS A 89 -12.59 -5.60 -3.16
C LYS A 89 -11.50 -6.60 -2.82
N SER A 90 -11.76 -7.89 -3.05
CA SER A 90 -10.79 -8.97 -2.79
C SER A 90 -9.52 -8.82 -3.63
N SER A 91 -9.64 -8.48 -4.92
CA SER A 91 -8.47 -8.29 -5.79
C SER A 91 -7.57 -7.14 -5.30
N LEU A 92 -8.17 -6.01 -4.89
CA LEU A 92 -7.45 -4.86 -4.36
C LEU A 92 -6.81 -5.14 -3.02
N ILE A 93 -7.52 -5.84 -2.13
CA ILE A 93 -6.97 -6.26 -0.83
C ILE A 93 -5.77 -7.18 -1.03
N ASN A 94 -5.85 -8.14 -1.95
CA ASN A 94 -4.76 -9.05 -2.23
C ASN A 94 -3.54 -8.30 -2.78
N MET A 95 -3.75 -7.35 -3.69
CA MET A 95 -2.68 -6.48 -4.20
C MET A 95 -2.02 -5.70 -3.06
N LEU A 96 -2.80 -4.98 -2.24
CA LEU A 96 -2.30 -4.20 -1.12
C LEU A 96 -1.54 -5.07 -0.10
N SER A 97 -2.10 -6.22 0.25
CA SER A 97 -1.50 -7.16 1.20
C SER A 97 -0.16 -7.68 0.68
N ASN A 98 -0.08 -8.06 -0.60
CA ASN A 98 1.15 -8.52 -1.23
C ASN A 98 2.22 -7.41 -1.24
N THR A 99 1.86 -6.18 -1.64
CA THR A 99 2.77 -5.03 -1.63
C THR A 99 3.27 -4.71 -0.21
N ILE A 100 2.42 -4.83 0.81
CA ILE A 100 2.85 -4.67 2.21
C ILE A 100 3.82 -5.76 2.61
N GLN A 101 3.56 -7.03 2.28
CA GLN A 101 4.48 -8.13 2.60
C GLN A 101 5.84 -7.96 1.91
N GLU A 102 5.87 -7.52 0.66
CA GLU A 102 7.12 -7.21 -0.03
C GLU A 102 7.84 -6.01 0.59
N SER A 103 7.11 -4.95 0.94
CA SER A 103 7.68 -3.78 1.61
C SER A 103 8.32 -4.16 2.95
N LYS A 104 7.66 -5.01 3.75
CA LYS A 104 8.22 -5.55 4.99
C LYS A 104 9.52 -6.31 4.74
N LYS A 105 9.54 -7.20 3.74
CA LYS A 105 10.76 -7.94 3.37
C LYS A 105 11.91 -7.02 3.00
N THR A 106 11.63 -5.93 2.28
CA THR A 106 12.66 -4.93 1.96
C THR A 106 13.16 -4.23 3.22
N ILE A 107 12.26 -3.71 4.06
CA ILE A 107 12.62 -3.01 5.32
C ILE A 107 13.47 -3.91 6.24
N THR A 108 13.13 -5.20 6.37
CA THR A 108 13.89 -6.14 7.19
C THR A 108 15.33 -6.34 6.69
N LYS A 109 15.56 -6.25 5.38
CA LYS A 109 16.88 -6.46 4.75
C LYS A 109 17.78 -5.24 4.75
N LEU A 110 17.25 -4.05 5.03
CA LEU A 110 18.08 -2.85 5.14
C LEU A 110 19.13 -3.07 6.23
N SER A 111 20.33 -2.54 6.05
CA SER A 111 21.40 -2.51 7.06
C SER A 111 21.13 -1.40 8.05
#